data_AF-A0A918FDW2-F1
#
_entry.id   AF-A0A918FDW2-F1
#
_cell.length_a   1.000
_cell.length_b   1.000
_cell.length_c   1.000
_cell.angle_alpha   90.00
_cell.angle_beta   90.00
_cell.angle_gamma   90.00
#
_symmetry.space_group_name_H-M   'P 1'
#
loop_
_entity.id
_entity.type
_entity.pdbx_description
1 polymer ?
#
loop_
_entity_poly.entity_id
_entity_poly.type
_entity_poly.pdbx_seq_one_letter_code
_entity_poly.pdbx_strand_id
1 'polypeptide(L)'
;MRLIVDVANVMGSRPDGWWRDRRGAATRLLAGLPALAGAEVEGPDESGALLRLDAITAVVEGAARGAAEPGGILVVAAPADGDSTIVELVAAEASLRPLVVTADRGLRARLDPAALVAGPGWLNRLLGR
;
A
#
# COMPACT_ATOMS: atom_id res chain seq x y z
N MET A 1 -9.38 2.06 10.12
CA MET A 1 -8.84 0.83 9.49
C MET A 1 -7.35 1.00 9.21
N ARG A 2 -6.60 -0.10 9.13
CA ARG A 2 -5.19 -0.07 8.71
C ARG A 2 -5.07 -0.28 7.20
N LEU A 3 -4.26 0.54 6.55
CA LEU A 3 -3.92 0.43 5.13
C LEU A 3 -2.56 -0.25 4.96
N ILE A 4 -2.47 -1.30 4.15
CA ILE A 4 -1.22 -1.95 3.77
C ILE A 4 -1.01 -1.73 2.27
N VAL A 5 0.12 -1.13 1.90
CA VAL A 5 0.40 -0.74 0.51
C VAL A 5 1.52 -1.58 -0.07
N ASP A 6 1.21 -2.29 -1.16
CA ASP A 6 2.21 -2.90 -2.03
C ASP A 6 2.86 -1.82 -2.90
N VAL A 7 4.04 -1.34 -2.48
CA VAL A 7 4.70 -0.20 -3.15
C VAL A 7 5.15 -0.57 -4.56
N ALA A 8 5.64 -1.80 -4.77
CA ALA A 8 6.09 -2.26 -6.08
C ALA A 8 4.92 -2.28 -7.07
N ASN A 9 3.78 -2.82 -6.65
CA ASN A 9 2.58 -2.88 -7.49
C ASN A 9 2.00 -1.49 -7.79
N VAL A 10 1.96 -0.59 -6.80
CA VAL A 10 1.46 0.78 -7.00
C VAL A 10 2.37 1.61 -7.91
N MET A 11 3.69 1.50 -7.74
CA MET A 11 4.63 2.14 -8.68
C MET A 11 4.47 1.56 -10.09
N GLY A 12 4.37 0.23 -10.20
CA GLY A 12 4.22 -0.49 -11.47
C GLY A 12 2.93 -0.17 -12.22
N SER A 13 1.90 0.39 -11.56
CA SER A 13 0.63 0.72 -12.18
C SER A 13 0.68 1.96 -13.08
N ARG A 14 1.80 2.71 -13.11
CA ARG A 14 1.96 3.91 -13.92
C ARG A 14 3.31 3.89 -14.66
N PRO A 15 3.35 4.27 -15.95
CA PRO A 15 4.59 4.35 -16.71
C PRO A 15 5.34 5.67 -16.46
N ASP A 16 5.66 5.98 -15.20
CA ASP A 16 6.29 7.24 -14.78
C ASP A 16 7.83 7.21 -14.78
N GLY A 17 8.43 6.15 -15.36
CA GLY A 17 9.88 5.97 -15.41
C GLY A 17 10.48 5.27 -14.18
N TRP A 18 9.68 4.75 -13.25
CA TRP A 18 10.13 4.11 -12.00
C TRP A 18 11.24 3.06 -12.17
N TRP A 19 11.30 2.36 -13.31
CA TRP A 19 12.32 1.33 -13.55
C TRP A 19 13.75 1.88 -13.62
N ARG A 20 13.92 3.18 -13.91
CA ARG A 20 15.23 3.85 -13.97
C ARG A 20 15.76 4.20 -12.58
N ASP A 21 14.88 4.46 -11.63
CA ASP A 21 15.21 4.84 -10.26
C ASP A 21 14.10 4.36 -9.31
N ARG A 22 14.20 3.09 -8.91
CA ARG A 22 13.19 2.44 -8.06
C ARG A 22 13.14 3.04 -6.67
N ARG A 23 14.30 3.39 -6.09
CA ARG A 23 14.38 4.00 -4.76
C ARG A 23 13.75 5.39 -4.75
N GLY A 24 14.07 6.23 -5.72
CA GLY A 24 13.48 7.56 -5.81
C GLY A 24 11.99 7.51 -6.16
N ALA A 25 11.54 6.57 -7.00
CA ALA A 25 10.13 6.35 -7.26
C ALA A 25 9.35 5.95 -6.00
N ALA A 26 9.88 5.01 -5.22
CA ALA A 26 9.29 4.62 -3.95
C ALA A 26 9.27 5.79 -2.97
N THR A 27 10.36 6.54 -2.86
CA THR A 27 10.44 7.74 -2.01
C THR A 27 9.36 8.77 -2.36
N ARG A 28 9.14 9.04 -3.66
CA ARG A 28 8.08 9.96 -4.11
C ARG A 28 6.67 9.46 -3.80
N LEU A 29 6.42 8.16 -3.97
CA LEU A 29 5.14 7.57 -3.60
C LEU A 29 4.91 7.67 -2.08
N LEU A 30 5.89 7.27 -1.28
CA LEU A 30 5.81 7.26 0.18
C LEU A 30 5.56 8.67 0.72
N ALA A 31 6.18 9.71 0.15
CA ALA A 31 6.01 11.09 0.59
C ALA A 31 4.55 11.59 0.58
N GLY A 32 3.67 11.00 -0.25
CA GLY A 32 2.25 11.36 -0.30
C GLY A 32 1.37 10.64 0.72
N LEU A 33 1.81 9.48 1.24
CA LEU A 33 0.99 8.65 2.13
C LEU A 33 0.68 9.28 3.50
N PRO A 34 1.58 10.03 4.17
CA PRO A 34 1.29 10.61 5.48
C PRO A 34 0.02 11.47 5.52
N ALA A 35 -0.34 12.14 4.43
CA ALA A 35 -1.55 12.95 4.35
C ALA A 35 -2.85 12.13 4.47
N LEU A 36 -2.78 10.81 4.22
CA LEU A 36 -3.92 9.90 4.34
C LEU A 36 -4.03 9.29 5.73
N ALA A 37 -2.98 9.36 6.57
CA ALA A 37 -3.01 8.83 7.93
C ALA A 37 -3.93 9.69 8.81
N GLY A 38 -4.95 9.06 9.39
CA GLY A 38 -6.04 9.69 10.14
C GLY A 38 -7.15 10.31 9.30
N ALA A 39 -7.06 10.25 7.97
CA ALA A 39 -8.04 10.85 7.06
C ALA A 39 -9.29 9.97 6.88
N GLU A 40 -10.41 10.61 6.57
CA GLU A 40 -11.59 9.95 6.02
C GLU A 40 -11.53 10.05 4.49
N VAL A 41 -11.65 8.90 3.82
CA VAL A 41 -11.55 8.79 2.36
C VAL A 41 -12.73 7.98 1.82
N GLU A 42 -13.12 8.22 0.58
CA GLU A 42 -14.07 7.34 -0.10
C GLU A 42 -13.49 5.93 -0.23
N GLY A 43 -14.32 4.94 0.09
CA GLY A 43 -13.99 3.53 0.00
C GLY A 43 -13.61 3.10 -1.42
N PRO A 44 -12.97 1.93 -1.57
CA PRO A 44 -12.61 1.40 -2.89
C PRO A 44 -13.81 0.81 -3.64
N ASP A 45 -14.93 0.57 -2.97
CA ASP A 45 -16.18 0.18 -3.61
C ASP A 45 -16.92 1.41 -4.16
N GLU A 46 -17.84 1.18 -5.10
CA GLU A 46 -18.64 2.25 -5.72
C GLU A 46 -19.82 2.68 -4.85
N SER A 47 -19.83 2.34 -3.55
CA SER A 47 -20.93 2.65 -2.64
C SER A 47 -20.93 4.09 -2.14
N GLY A 48 -19.79 4.78 -2.25
CA GLY A 48 -19.58 6.11 -1.65
C GLY A 48 -19.39 6.09 -0.13
N ALA A 49 -19.26 4.91 0.49
CA ALA A 49 -19.00 4.80 1.92
C ALA A 49 -17.63 5.40 2.28
N LEU A 50 -17.58 6.18 3.35
CA LEU A 50 -16.32 6.73 3.86
C LEU A 50 -15.62 5.72 4.77
N LEU A 51 -14.30 5.63 4.62
CA LEU A 51 -13.41 4.84 5.45
C LEU A 51 -12.41 5.76 6.15
N ARG A 52 -12.25 5.57 7.45
CA ARG A 52 -11.17 6.20 8.21
C ARG A 52 -9.90 5.36 8.13
N LEU A 53 -8.79 5.94 7.68
CA LEU A 53 -7.48 5.28 7.59
C LEU A 53 -6.65 5.62 8.82
N ASP A 54 -6.71 4.82 9.89
CA ASP A 54 -6.06 5.17 11.17
C ASP A 54 -4.54 5.08 11.12
N ALA A 55 -4.02 4.14 10.32
CA ALA A 55 -2.60 3.97 10.14
C ALA A 55 -2.27 3.31 8.80
N ILE A 56 -1.04 3.54 8.33
CA ILE A 56 -0.57 3.08 7.02
C ILE A 56 0.75 2.33 7.19
N THR A 57 0.82 1.14 6.59
CA THR A 57 2.04 0.37 6.39
C THR A 57 2.35 0.31 4.90
N ALA A 58 3.54 0.71 4.48
CA ALA A 58 4.00 0.58 3.10
C ALA A 58 5.11 -0.46 3.01
N VAL A 59 4.93 -1.47 2.16
CA VAL A 59 5.90 -2.56 1.97
C VAL A 59 6.75 -2.28 0.74
N VAL A 60 8.06 -2.14 0.95
CA VAL A 60 9.06 -1.94 -0.11
C VAL A 60 9.94 -3.16 -0.25
N GLU A 61 10.37 -3.47 -1.48
CA GLU A 61 11.20 -4.65 -1.76
C GLU A 61 12.33 -4.34 -2.76
N GLY A 62 13.27 -5.28 -2.89
CA GLY A 62 14.38 -5.22 -3.85
C GLY A 62 15.12 -3.88 -3.85
N ALA A 63 15.31 -3.31 -5.03
CA ALA A 63 16.03 -2.04 -5.22
C ALA A 63 15.27 -0.80 -4.71
N ALA A 64 14.01 -0.94 -4.30
CA ALA A 64 13.28 0.13 -3.60
C ALA A 64 13.58 0.16 -2.09
N ARG A 65 14.23 -0.88 -1.52
CA ARG A 65 14.69 -0.86 -0.13
C ARG A 65 15.64 0.33 0.11
N GLY A 66 15.46 1.00 1.25
CA GLY A 66 16.16 2.23 1.59
C GLY A 66 15.62 3.49 0.90
N ALA A 67 14.37 3.45 0.41
CA ALA A 67 13.60 4.66 0.14
C ALA A 67 13.47 5.50 1.41
N ALA A 68 13.33 6.82 1.27
CA ALA A 68 13.18 7.67 2.45
C ALA A 68 11.86 7.34 3.17
N GLU A 69 11.93 7.25 4.49
CA GLU A 69 10.80 6.90 5.36
C GLU A 69 10.20 8.18 5.93
N PRO A 70 9.04 8.65 5.42
CA PRO A 70 8.39 9.82 5.97
C PRO A 70 7.73 9.48 7.31
N GLY A 71 7.68 10.47 8.21
CA GLY A 71 6.94 10.33 9.46
C GLY A 71 5.43 10.17 9.22
N GLY A 72 4.74 9.49 10.14
CA GLY A 72 3.29 9.29 10.09
C GLY A 72 2.84 8.00 9.40
N ILE A 73 3.77 7.23 8.83
CA ILE A 73 3.52 5.88 8.30
C ILE A 73 4.59 4.91 8.79
N LEU A 74 4.31 3.60 8.71
CA LEU A 74 5.31 2.55 8.87
C LEU A 74 5.81 2.12 7.49
N VAL A 75 7.13 2.07 7.28
CA VAL A 75 7.72 1.50 6.07
C VAL A 75 8.38 0.17 6.44
N VAL A 76 8.01 -0.90 5.74
CA VAL A 76 8.56 -2.24 5.95
C VAL A 76 9.38 -2.62 4.73
N ALA A 77 10.69 -2.79 4.92
CA ALA A 77 11.54 -3.39 3.90
C ALA A 77 11.39 -4.91 3.94
N ALA A 78 10.62 -5.47 3.01
CA ALA A 78 10.39 -6.91 2.87
C ALA A 78 11.73 -7.64 2.78
N PRO A 79 12.04 -8.64 3.63
CA PRO A 79 13.36 -9.29 3.66
C PRO A 79 13.63 -10.17 2.42
N ALA A 80 12.60 -10.85 1.91
CA ALA A 80 12.63 -11.64 0.68
C ALA A 80 11.83 -10.93 -0.43
N ASP A 81 10.50 -11.03 -0.36
CA ASP A 81 9.55 -10.46 -1.32
C ASP A 81 8.39 -9.71 -0.62
N GLY A 82 7.82 -8.76 -1.34
CA GLY A 82 6.69 -7.95 -0.90
C GLY A 82 5.46 -8.79 -0.56
N ASP A 83 5.10 -9.75 -1.40
CA ASP A 83 3.91 -10.57 -1.25
C ASP A 83 3.88 -11.32 0.09
N SER A 84 4.95 -12.04 0.41
CA SER A 84 5.02 -12.85 1.63
C SER A 84 5.01 -11.96 2.88
N THR A 85 5.69 -10.80 2.81
CA THR A 85 5.65 -9.80 3.88
C THR A 85 4.24 -9.22 4.08
N ILE A 86 3.51 -8.95 3.00
CA ILE A 86 2.13 -8.46 3.07
C ILE A 86 1.22 -9.53 3.68
N VAL A 87 1.35 -10.79 3.26
CA VAL A 87 0.57 -11.91 3.84
C VAL A 87 0.80 -12.01 5.34
N GLU A 88 2.05 -11.93 5.80
CA GLU A 88 2.40 -11.95 7.22
C GLU A 88 1.80 -10.77 7.99
N LEU A 89 1.87 -9.55 7.45
CA LEU A 89 1.28 -8.35 8.06
C LEU A 89 -0.24 -8.44 8.14
N VAL A 90 -0.90 -8.92 7.08
CA VAL A 90 -2.35 -9.11 7.06
C VAL A 90 -2.79 -10.15 8.09
N ALA A 91 -2.05 -11.26 8.22
CA ALA A 91 -2.34 -12.29 9.21
C ALA A 91 -2.16 -11.76 10.65
N ALA A 92 -1.14 -10.95 10.91
CA ALA A 92 -0.91 -10.33 12.21
C ALA A 92 -2.01 -9.32 12.59
N GLU A 93 -2.71 -8.75 11.61
CA GLU A 93 -3.77 -7.74 11.81
C GLU A 93 -5.18 -8.26 11.50
N ALA A 94 -5.38 -9.57 11.37
CA ALA A 94 -6.63 -10.16 10.86
C ALA A 94 -7.91 -9.68 11.58
N SER A 95 -7.83 -9.48 12.91
CA SER A 95 -8.97 -8.99 13.71
C SER A 95 -9.42 -7.57 13.37
N LEU A 96 -8.57 -6.79 12.67
CA LEU A 96 -8.83 -5.39 12.29
C LEU A 96 -9.34 -5.25 10.85
N ARG A 97 -9.44 -6.35 10.10
CA ARG A 97 -9.80 -6.38 8.66
C ARG A 97 -9.03 -5.33 7.86
N PRO A 98 -7.69 -5.47 7.72
CA PRO A 98 -6.87 -4.48 7.04
C PRO A 98 -7.31 -4.32 5.57
N LEU A 99 -7.08 -3.13 5.03
CA LEU A 99 -7.25 -2.82 3.61
C LEU A 99 -5.91 -2.91 2.89
N VAL A 100 -5.79 -3.78 1.91
CA VAL A 100 -4.56 -3.99 1.12
C VAL A 100 -4.68 -3.32 -0.24
N VAL A 101 -3.70 -2.51 -0.62
CA VAL A 101 -3.60 -1.92 -1.96
C VAL A 101 -2.69 -2.77 -2.83
N THR A 102 -3.26 -3.53 -3.75
CA THR A 102 -2.53 -4.29 -4.78
C THR A 102 -3.47 -4.69 -5.91
N ALA A 103 -2.98 -4.76 -7.14
CA ALA A 103 -3.66 -5.37 -8.29
C ALA A 103 -3.27 -6.83 -8.53
N ASP A 104 -2.30 -7.37 -7.78
CA ASP A 104 -1.81 -8.72 -7.99
C ASP A 104 -2.84 -9.78 -7.57
N ARG A 105 -3.29 -10.60 -8.52
CA ARG A 105 -4.30 -11.64 -8.26
C ARG A 105 -3.76 -12.81 -7.46
N GLY A 106 -2.47 -13.14 -7.61
CA GLY A 106 -1.81 -14.21 -6.86
C GLY A 106 -1.65 -13.82 -5.40
N LEU A 107 -1.22 -12.59 -5.12
CA LEU A 107 -1.17 -12.06 -3.76
C LEU A 107 -2.56 -12.04 -3.13
N ARG A 108 -3.57 -11.49 -3.83
CA ARG A 108 -4.96 -11.44 -3.35
C ARG A 108 -5.50 -12.81 -2.96
N ALA A 109 -5.20 -13.85 -3.75
CA ALA A 109 -5.63 -15.22 -3.46
C ALA A 109 -4.99 -15.83 -2.21
N ARG A 110 -3.90 -15.25 -1.71
CA ARG A 110 -3.17 -15.69 -0.50
C ARG A 110 -3.59 -14.94 0.77
N LEU A 111 -4.33 -13.84 0.64
CA LEU A 111 -4.76 -13.03 1.78
C LEU A 111 -5.90 -13.71 2.56
N ASP A 112 -6.04 -13.33 3.83
CA ASP A 112 -7.23 -13.68 4.60
C ASP A 112 -8.50 -13.17 3.89
N PRO A 113 -9.56 -13.99 3.73
CA PRO A 113 -10.79 -13.57 3.04
C PRO A 113 -11.51 -12.36 3.67
N ALA A 114 -11.24 -12.05 4.94
CA ALA A 114 -11.79 -10.88 5.62
C ALA A 114 -10.99 -9.60 5.35
N ALA A 115 -9.80 -9.69 4.76
CA ALA A 115 -9.03 -8.54 4.32
C ALA A 115 -9.75 -7.84 3.15
N LEU A 116 -9.82 -6.52 3.21
CA LEU A 116 -10.34 -5.72 2.10
C LEU A 116 -9.21 -5.48 1.09
N VAL A 117 -9.58 -5.29 -0.18
CA VAL A 117 -8.60 -5.04 -1.24
C VAL A 117 -9.02 -3.84 -2.08
N ALA A 118 -8.07 -2.94 -2.32
CA ALA A 118 -8.16 -1.85 -3.28
C ALA A 118 -7.10 -2.02 -4.39
N GLY A 119 -7.39 -1.52 -5.58
CA GLY A 119 -6.40 -1.43 -6.66
C GLY A 119 -5.52 -0.17 -6.54
N PRO A 120 -4.35 -0.13 -7.20
CA PRO A 120 -3.50 1.05 -7.25
C PRO A 120 -4.20 2.31 -7.75
N GLY A 121 -5.18 2.18 -8.66
CA GLY A 121 -5.97 3.30 -9.17
C GLY A 121 -6.72 4.05 -8.06
N TRP A 122 -7.25 3.35 -7.05
CA TRP A 122 -7.92 3.97 -5.91
C TRP A 122 -6.93 4.82 -5.11
N LEU A 123 -5.78 4.26 -4.74
CA LEU A 123 -4.77 4.98 -3.97
C LEU A 123 -4.18 6.17 -4.77
N ASN A 124 -3.92 5.99 -6.06
CA ASN A 124 -3.40 7.07 -6.90
C ASN A 124 -4.37 8.25 -7.01
N ARG A 125 -5.69 8.01 -7.07
CA ARG A 125 -6.69 9.08 -7.02
C ARG A 125 -6.63 9.87 -5.70
N LEU A 126 -6.55 9.18 -4.57
CA LEU A 126 -6.41 9.82 -3.25
C LEU A 126 -5.13 10.66 -3.14
N LEU A 127 -4.07 10.22 -3.80
CA LEU A 127 -2.79 10.93 -3.85
C LEU A 127 -2.71 12.00 -4.96
N GLY A 128 -3.76 12.17 -5.78
CA GLY A 128 -3.79 13.12 -6.89
C GLY A 128 -2.80 12.80 -8.03
N ARG A 129 -2.50 11.51 -8.27
CA ARG A 129 -1.43 11.05 -9.17
C ARG A 129 -1.93 10.50 -10.50
#